data_AF-A0A954KA60-F1
#
_entry.id   AF-A0A954KA60-F1
#
_cell.length_a   1.000
_cell.length_b   1.000
_cell.length_c   1.000
_cell.angle_alpha   90.00
_cell.angle_beta   90.00
_cell.angle_gamma   90.00
#
_symmetry.space_group_name_H-M   'P 1'
#
loop_
_entity.id
_entity.type
_entity.pdbx_description
1 polymer ?
#
loop_
_entity_poly.entity_id
_entity_poly.type
_entity_poly.pdbx_seq_one_letter_code
_entity_poly.pdbx_strand_id
1 'polypeptide(L)'
;KDAVEPEAHYRGGSILDDLDAVITRIRPSITYYGCALARQFESMSVLTVNNSTAITQSRDKLYSLQLMLKSGINIPTTGFANSPIDTNDLIEMVGGAPLIVKLLEGSQGRGVVLAETRKAAESVINAFKALRANLLVQEFVKEADGKDLRCFVIDGKVVASIQREAAPGEFRANLHQGGTASVVKITPSERRLAVKAAKVLGLMIAGVDIIRSKNGPLLLEVNSSPGLEGIEAATGKDIAGMMIAAIEKKLEWKRELSGKRHK
;
A
#
# COMPACT_ATOMS: atom_id res chain seq x y z
N LYS A 1 11.68 29.01 -7.01
CA LYS A 1 12.45 29.55 -8.16
C LYS A 1 11.79 29.15 -9.47
N ASP A 2 12.29 29.67 -10.60
CA ASP A 2 11.75 29.50 -11.95
C ASP A 2 11.90 28.08 -12.50
N ALA A 3 11.54 27.87 -13.77
CA ALA A 3 11.55 26.54 -14.40
C ALA A 3 12.97 25.97 -14.60
N VAL A 4 14.02 26.77 -14.42
CA VAL A 4 15.41 26.41 -14.75
C VAL A 4 16.22 26.10 -13.50
N GLU A 5 15.90 26.72 -12.36
CA GLU A 5 16.56 26.47 -11.07
C GLU A 5 15.54 26.10 -9.98
N PRO A 6 14.84 24.96 -10.04
CA PRO A 6 13.90 24.59 -8.98
C PRO A 6 14.62 24.49 -7.63
N GLU A 7 13.96 24.95 -6.55
CA GLU A 7 14.51 24.92 -5.19
C GLU A 7 13.51 24.37 -4.19
N ALA A 8 14.03 23.76 -3.13
CA ALA A 8 13.30 23.39 -1.94
C ALA A 8 13.97 24.02 -0.71
N HIS A 9 13.16 24.56 0.19
CA HIS A 9 13.65 25.17 1.43
C HIS A 9 13.17 24.37 2.64
N TYR A 10 14.07 24.19 3.59
CA TYR A 10 13.74 23.73 4.93
C TYR A 10 13.40 24.91 5.85
N ARG A 11 12.87 24.61 7.04
CA ARG A 11 12.53 25.60 8.07
C ARG A 11 13.69 26.55 8.32
N GLY A 12 13.40 27.84 8.40
CA GLY A 12 14.43 28.88 8.56
C GLY A 12 15.06 29.35 7.23
N GLY A 13 14.61 28.83 6.08
CA GLY A 13 15.01 29.32 4.76
C GLY A 13 16.20 28.58 4.13
N SER A 14 16.80 27.62 4.84
CA SER A 14 17.92 26.82 4.34
C SER A 14 17.53 26.09 3.05
N ILE A 15 18.32 26.31 1.99
CA ILE A 15 18.15 25.63 0.71
C ILE A 15 18.60 24.17 0.86
N LEU A 16 17.90 23.26 0.18
CA LEU A 16 18.20 21.83 0.13
C LEU A 16 18.75 21.47 -1.26
N ASP A 17 20.01 21.81 -1.53
CA ASP A 17 20.68 21.64 -2.82
C ASP A 17 21.68 20.47 -2.86
N ASP A 18 22.09 19.93 -1.71
CA ASP A 18 23.04 18.82 -1.60
C ASP A 18 22.34 17.50 -1.20
N LEU A 19 21.42 17.02 -2.05
CA LEU A 19 20.69 15.77 -1.82
C LEU A 19 20.70 14.89 -3.07
N ASP A 20 21.21 13.67 -2.96
CA ASP A 20 21.12 12.68 -4.04
C ASP A 20 19.76 11.97 -4.07
N ALA A 21 19.13 11.78 -2.90
CA ALA A 21 17.86 11.08 -2.77
C ALA A 21 16.97 11.57 -1.62
N VAL A 22 15.67 11.38 -1.79
CA VAL A 22 14.61 11.66 -0.79
C VAL A 22 13.73 10.43 -0.61
N ILE A 23 13.66 9.92 0.63
CA ILE A 23 12.77 8.82 1.01
C ILE A 23 11.40 9.38 1.41
N THR A 24 10.38 9.13 0.59
CA THR A 24 9.05 9.73 0.76
C THR A 24 8.18 8.95 1.74
N ARG A 25 8.20 9.38 3.01
CA ARG A 25 7.36 8.81 4.09
C ARG A 25 6.09 9.63 4.32
N ILE A 26 5.26 9.77 3.27
CA ILE A 26 4.09 10.65 3.26
C ILE A 26 2.87 10.00 3.94
N ARG A 27 2.31 10.68 4.96
CA ARG A 27 1.07 10.25 5.62
C ARG A 27 -0.13 10.47 4.69
N PRO A 28 -1.16 9.60 4.73
CA PRO A 28 -2.33 9.70 3.85
C PRO A 28 -3.05 11.06 3.90
N SER A 29 -3.15 11.69 5.07
CA SER A 29 -3.85 12.97 5.27
C SER A 29 -3.21 14.17 4.56
N ILE A 30 -1.95 14.06 4.14
CA ILE A 30 -1.20 15.14 3.49
C ILE A 30 -0.70 14.72 2.11
N THR A 31 -1.32 13.71 1.50
CA THR A 31 -0.86 13.13 0.22
C THR A 31 -0.69 14.19 -0.86
N TYR A 32 -1.66 15.10 -1.02
CA TYR A 32 -1.60 16.14 -2.05
C TYR A 32 -0.33 17.00 -1.93
N TYR A 33 -0.11 17.59 -0.75
CA TYR A 33 1.03 18.47 -0.51
C TYR A 33 2.35 17.70 -0.43
N GLY A 34 2.36 16.51 0.17
CA GLY A 34 3.54 15.65 0.21
C GLY A 34 4.00 15.24 -1.19
N CYS A 35 3.08 14.87 -2.08
CA CYS A 35 3.41 14.58 -3.47
C CYS A 35 3.83 15.84 -4.24
N ALA A 36 3.31 17.03 -3.89
CA ALA A 36 3.78 18.28 -4.46
C ALA A 36 5.25 18.56 -4.10
N LEU A 37 5.66 18.31 -2.84
CA LEU A 37 7.06 18.41 -2.44
C LEU A 37 7.93 17.34 -3.12
N ALA A 38 7.45 16.11 -3.23
CA ALA A 38 8.17 15.06 -3.97
C ALA A 38 8.39 15.45 -5.44
N ARG A 39 7.39 16.04 -6.11
CA ARG A 39 7.55 16.59 -7.46
C ARG A 39 8.58 17.71 -7.54
N GLN A 40 8.69 18.55 -6.50
CA GLN A 40 9.72 19.59 -6.46
C GLN A 40 11.13 18.97 -6.45
N PHE A 41 11.36 17.96 -5.60
CA PHE A 41 12.64 17.23 -5.58
C PHE A 41 12.90 16.50 -6.90
N GLU A 42 11.87 15.93 -7.53
CA GLU A 42 11.99 15.33 -8.87
C GLU A 42 12.42 16.36 -9.93
N SER A 43 11.86 17.58 -9.90
CA SER A 43 12.29 18.68 -10.78
C SER A 43 13.72 19.13 -10.52
N MET A 44 14.21 18.98 -9.29
CA MET A 44 15.60 19.21 -8.90
C MET A 44 16.54 18.05 -9.28
N SER A 45 16.05 17.05 -10.03
CA SER A 45 16.78 15.83 -10.39
C SER A 45 17.23 14.97 -9.18
N VAL A 46 16.59 15.15 -8.03
CA VAL A 46 16.83 14.35 -6.82
C VAL A 46 16.00 13.06 -6.90
N LEU A 47 16.63 11.91 -6.60
CA LEU A 47 15.95 10.62 -6.63
C LEU A 47 14.89 10.50 -5.52
N THR A 48 13.61 10.47 -5.87
CA THR A 48 12.53 10.23 -4.91
C THR A 48 12.15 8.75 -4.80
N VAL A 49 12.10 8.22 -3.58
CA VAL A 49 11.80 6.82 -3.30
C VAL A 49 10.69 6.68 -2.25
N ASN A 50 9.45 6.39 -2.62
CA ASN A 50 8.91 6.30 -3.98
C ASN A 50 8.71 7.69 -4.63
N ASN A 51 8.51 7.72 -5.95
CA ASN A 51 8.18 8.96 -6.66
C ASN A 51 6.72 9.38 -6.47
N SER A 52 6.44 10.65 -6.75
CA SER A 52 5.15 11.30 -6.56
C SER A 52 4.01 10.62 -7.34
N THR A 53 4.27 10.20 -8.57
CA THR A 53 3.33 9.47 -9.43
C THR A 53 2.94 8.14 -8.78
N ALA A 54 3.92 7.30 -8.46
CA ALA A 54 3.70 5.98 -7.86
C ALA A 54 2.94 6.06 -6.53
N ILE A 55 3.25 7.05 -5.69
CA ILE A 55 2.52 7.31 -4.44
C ILE A 55 1.07 7.66 -4.75
N THR A 56 0.82 8.59 -5.67
CA THR A 56 -0.54 9.03 -6.03
C THR A 56 -1.37 7.87 -6.57
N GLN A 57 -0.79 7.06 -7.46
CA GLN A 57 -1.45 5.87 -8.01
C GLN A 57 -1.80 4.84 -6.93
N SER A 58 -0.89 4.60 -5.97
CA SER A 58 -1.14 3.67 -4.86
C SER A 58 -2.18 4.16 -3.84
N ARG A 59 -2.39 5.48 -3.76
CA ARG A 59 -3.32 6.10 -2.79
C ARG A 59 -4.75 6.09 -3.29
N ASP A 60 -4.93 6.17 -4.60
CA ASP A 60 -6.22 5.97 -5.24
C ASP A 60 -6.53 4.47 -5.32
N LYS A 61 -7.38 3.99 -4.39
CA LYS A 61 -7.75 2.57 -4.31
C LYS A 61 -8.49 2.10 -5.56
N LEU A 62 -9.37 2.93 -6.14
CA LEU A 62 -10.11 2.54 -7.33
C LEU A 62 -9.18 2.43 -8.52
N TYR A 63 -8.37 3.47 -8.74
CA TYR A 63 -7.44 3.50 -9.86
C TYR A 63 -6.38 2.40 -9.75
N SER A 64 -5.81 2.18 -8.55
CA SER A 64 -4.87 1.07 -8.34
C SER A 64 -5.50 -0.27 -8.65
N LEU A 65 -6.72 -0.58 -8.18
CA LEU A 65 -7.40 -1.83 -8.51
C LEU A 65 -7.65 -1.99 -10.02
N GLN A 66 -8.04 -0.92 -10.72
CA GLN A 66 -8.19 -0.93 -12.18
C GLN A 66 -6.87 -1.24 -12.90
N LEU A 67 -5.75 -0.68 -12.44
CA LEU A 67 -4.42 -1.00 -12.97
C LEU A 67 -4.03 -2.46 -12.73
N MET A 68 -4.38 -3.02 -11.57
CA MET A 68 -4.13 -4.43 -11.23
C MET A 68 -4.91 -5.36 -12.15
N LEU A 69 -6.21 -5.11 -12.32
CA LEU A 69 -7.07 -5.86 -13.24
C LEU A 69 -6.56 -5.80 -14.67
N LYS A 70 -6.25 -4.60 -15.18
CA LYS A 70 -5.68 -4.41 -16.54
C LYS A 70 -4.36 -5.17 -16.72
N SER A 71 -3.61 -5.36 -15.64
CA SER A 71 -2.34 -6.09 -15.66
C SER A 71 -2.49 -7.60 -15.44
N GLY A 72 -3.72 -8.12 -15.33
CA GLY A 72 -3.97 -9.53 -15.05
C GLY A 72 -3.49 -9.96 -13.66
N ILE A 73 -3.66 -9.09 -12.65
CA ILE A 73 -3.50 -9.45 -11.24
C ILE A 73 -4.89 -9.68 -10.66
N ASN A 74 -5.07 -10.84 -10.04
CA ASN A 74 -6.34 -11.19 -9.40
C ASN A 74 -6.54 -10.38 -8.12
N ILE A 75 -7.74 -9.87 -7.95
CA ILE A 75 -8.25 -9.20 -6.75
C ILE A 75 -9.55 -9.92 -6.35
N PRO A 76 -10.04 -9.80 -5.11
CA PRO A 76 -11.39 -10.25 -4.77
C PRO A 76 -12.43 -9.53 -5.62
N THR A 77 -13.56 -10.19 -5.90
CA THR A 77 -14.64 -9.59 -6.70
C THR A 77 -15.04 -8.25 -6.11
N THR A 78 -14.92 -7.17 -6.89
CA THR A 78 -15.07 -5.80 -6.37
C THR A 78 -16.01 -5.00 -7.26
N GLY A 79 -17.08 -4.49 -6.67
CA GLY A 79 -17.98 -3.48 -7.24
C GLY A 79 -17.60 -2.08 -6.77
N PHE A 80 -17.66 -1.11 -7.67
CA PHE A 80 -17.49 0.30 -7.34
C PHE A 80 -18.80 1.04 -7.54
N ALA A 81 -19.14 1.95 -6.62
CA ALA A 81 -20.29 2.80 -6.79
C ALA A 81 -20.06 4.20 -6.23
N ASN A 82 -20.57 5.18 -6.96
CA ASN A 82 -20.76 6.54 -6.48
C ASN A 82 -22.27 6.80 -6.46
N SER A 83 -22.85 6.92 -5.27
CA SER A 83 -24.29 7.12 -5.08
C SER A 83 -25.16 6.15 -5.92
N PRO A 84 -25.01 4.81 -5.76
CA PRO A 84 -25.78 3.85 -6.57
C PRO A 84 -27.27 4.10 -6.38
N ILE A 85 -28.07 4.27 -7.43
CA ILE A 85 -29.53 4.35 -7.25
C ILE A 85 -30.04 3.01 -6.72
N ASP A 86 -29.41 1.91 -7.13
CA ASP A 86 -29.76 0.56 -6.72
C ASP A 86 -28.66 -0.09 -5.84
N THR A 87 -28.91 -0.16 -4.53
CA THR A 87 -28.01 -0.82 -3.56
C THR A 87 -28.04 -2.35 -3.74
N ASN A 88 -29.15 -2.91 -4.22
CA ASN A 88 -29.33 -4.35 -4.37
C ASN A 88 -28.43 -4.91 -5.47
N ASP A 89 -28.44 -4.26 -6.62
CA ASP A 89 -27.60 -4.63 -7.75
C ASP A 89 -26.12 -4.62 -7.37
N LEU A 90 -25.68 -3.62 -6.60
CA LEU A 90 -24.29 -3.53 -6.15
C LEU A 90 -23.88 -4.69 -5.24
N ILE A 91 -24.78 -5.15 -4.38
CA ILE A 91 -24.56 -6.31 -3.51
C ILE A 91 -24.49 -7.59 -4.35
N GLU A 92 -25.35 -7.71 -5.37
CA GLU A 92 -25.40 -8.87 -6.25
C GLU A 92 -24.20 -8.96 -7.20
N MET A 93 -23.66 -7.83 -7.65
CA MET A 93 -22.43 -7.75 -8.45
C MET A 93 -21.22 -8.41 -7.78
N VAL A 94 -21.19 -8.47 -6.44
CA VAL A 94 -20.10 -9.10 -5.68
C VAL A 94 -20.46 -10.48 -5.11
N GLY A 95 -21.60 -11.05 -5.53
CA GLY A 95 -22.04 -12.38 -5.09
C GLY A 95 -22.85 -12.41 -3.80
N GLY A 96 -23.31 -11.26 -3.28
CA GLY A 96 -24.11 -11.18 -2.07
C GLY A 96 -23.30 -11.07 -0.77
N ALA A 97 -23.99 -11.22 0.36
CA ALA A 97 -23.36 -11.20 1.69
C ALA A 97 -22.88 -12.61 2.10
N PRO A 98 -21.83 -12.74 2.94
CA PRO A 98 -21.07 -11.66 3.57
C PRO A 98 -20.17 -10.88 2.60
N LEU A 99 -20.08 -9.57 2.79
CA LEU A 99 -19.27 -8.68 1.94
C LEU A 99 -18.56 -7.59 2.73
N ILE A 100 -17.54 -7.01 2.13
CA ILE A 100 -16.77 -5.89 2.67
C ILE A 100 -17.21 -4.60 1.99
N VAL A 101 -17.52 -3.58 2.80
CA VAL A 101 -17.72 -2.19 2.32
C VAL A 101 -16.51 -1.37 2.73
N LYS A 102 -15.83 -0.74 1.76
CA LYS A 102 -14.65 0.12 1.98
C LYS A 102 -14.94 1.54 1.54
N LEU A 103 -14.63 2.52 2.38
CA LEU A 103 -14.56 3.91 1.98
C LEU A 103 -13.28 4.16 1.15
N LEU A 104 -13.43 4.86 0.03
CA LEU A 104 -12.27 5.30 -0.75
C LEU A 104 -11.44 6.30 0.04
N GLU A 105 -12.11 7.18 0.77
CA GLU A 105 -11.51 8.18 1.64
C GLU A 105 -11.16 7.57 2.99
N GLY A 106 -9.89 7.70 3.40
CA GLY A 106 -9.39 7.18 4.68
C GLY A 106 -8.22 6.19 4.55
N SER A 107 -7.53 5.95 5.67
CA SER A 107 -6.36 5.08 5.77
C SER A 107 -6.42 4.19 7.02
N GLN A 108 -5.56 3.16 7.08
CA GLN A 108 -5.40 2.28 8.25
C GLN A 108 -6.67 1.48 8.62
N GLY A 109 -7.43 1.01 7.63
CA GLY A 109 -8.64 0.20 7.87
C GLY A 109 -9.83 0.96 8.48
N ARG A 110 -9.70 2.26 8.77
CA ARG A 110 -10.84 3.13 9.10
C ARG A 110 -11.71 3.25 7.86
N GLY A 111 -12.97 2.84 7.97
CA GLY A 111 -13.90 2.78 6.84
C GLY A 111 -13.93 1.45 6.09
N VAL A 112 -13.39 0.36 6.66
CA VAL A 112 -13.61 -1.02 6.17
C VAL A 112 -14.55 -1.73 7.13
N VAL A 113 -15.72 -2.15 6.63
CA VAL A 113 -16.79 -2.80 7.39
C VAL A 113 -17.13 -4.14 6.77
N LEU A 114 -17.19 -5.20 7.59
CA LEU A 114 -17.78 -6.47 7.20
C LEU A 114 -19.28 -6.41 7.43
N ALA A 115 -20.06 -6.64 6.38
CA ALA A 115 -21.50 -6.81 6.46
C ALA A 115 -21.83 -8.30 6.28
N GLU A 116 -22.18 -8.97 7.37
CA GLU A 116 -22.43 -10.42 7.38
C GLU A 116 -23.74 -10.81 6.69
N THR A 117 -24.70 -9.88 6.65
CA THR A 117 -26.02 -10.10 6.05
C THR A 117 -26.31 -9.04 5.00
N ARG A 118 -27.21 -9.37 4.07
CA ARG A 118 -27.68 -8.43 3.03
C ARG A 118 -28.25 -7.14 3.64
N LYS A 119 -29.09 -7.27 4.67
CA LYS A 119 -29.68 -6.11 5.37
C LYS A 119 -28.62 -5.22 6.04
N ALA A 120 -27.56 -5.82 6.60
CA ALA A 120 -26.44 -5.07 7.15
C ALA A 120 -25.67 -4.34 6.04
N ALA A 121 -25.44 -5.00 4.90
CA ALA A 121 -24.77 -4.39 3.75
C ALA A 121 -25.57 -3.20 3.20
N GLU A 122 -26.87 -3.37 3.01
CA GLU A 122 -27.79 -2.30 2.59
C GLU A 122 -27.72 -1.11 3.54
N SER A 123 -27.76 -1.37 4.85
CA SER A 123 -27.71 -0.34 5.89
C SER A 123 -26.39 0.44 5.88
N VAL A 124 -25.25 -0.25 5.76
CA VAL A 124 -23.91 0.39 5.70
C VAL A 124 -23.74 1.19 4.41
N ILE A 125 -24.15 0.63 3.26
CA ILE A 125 -24.09 1.30 1.96
C ILE A 125 -24.97 2.56 1.97
N ASN A 126 -26.20 2.46 2.50
CA ASN A 126 -27.11 3.61 2.60
C ASN A 126 -26.59 4.70 3.55
N ALA A 127 -25.97 4.32 4.67
CA ALA A 127 -25.32 5.27 5.56
C ALA A 127 -24.18 6.04 4.86
N PHE A 128 -23.34 5.35 4.09
CA PHE A 128 -22.25 6.00 3.33
C PHE A 128 -22.76 6.88 2.18
N LYS A 129 -23.86 6.49 1.53
CA LYS A 129 -24.54 7.34 0.53
C LYS A 129 -25.05 8.64 1.13
N ALA A 130 -25.66 8.59 2.31
CA ALA A 130 -26.14 9.79 3.00
C ALA A 130 -25.01 10.77 3.31
N LEU A 131 -23.80 10.26 3.53
CA LEU A 131 -22.57 11.03 3.71
C LEU A 131 -21.91 11.48 2.39
N ARG A 132 -22.51 11.15 1.23
CA ARG A 132 -21.96 11.39 -0.11
C ARG A 132 -20.53 10.84 -0.29
N ALA A 133 -20.22 9.75 0.40
CA ALA A 133 -18.91 9.13 0.34
C ALA A 133 -18.82 8.13 -0.81
N ASN A 134 -17.67 8.10 -1.50
CA ASN A 134 -17.37 7.08 -2.49
C ASN A 134 -17.01 5.75 -1.80
N LEU A 135 -17.59 4.66 -2.29
CA LEU A 135 -17.44 3.33 -1.68
C LEU A 135 -17.06 2.24 -2.68
N LEU A 136 -16.35 1.24 -2.18
CA LEU A 136 -16.11 -0.04 -2.82
C LEU A 136 -16.86 -1.11 -2.04
N VAL A 137 -17.51 -2.00 -2.76
CA VAL A 137 -18.08 -3.23 -2.21
C VAL A 137 -17.24 -4.38 -2.74
N GLN A 138 -16.85 -5.31 -1.87
CA GLN A 138 -15.93 -6.38 -2.23
C GLN A 138 -16.38 -7.69 -1.59
N GLU A 139 -16.19 -8.80 -2.30
CA GLU A 139 -16.34 -10.15 -1.79
C GLU A 139 -15.57 -10.35 -0.47
N PHE A 140 -16.20 -11.00 0.50
CA PHE A 140 -15.52 -11.45 1.71
C PHE A 140 -14.91 -12.84 1.50
N VAL A 141 -13.58 -12.92 1.46
CA VAL A 141 -12.83 -14.18 1.30
C VAL A 141 -12.81 -14.94 2.63
N LYS A 142 -13.92 -15.63 2.95
CA LYS A 142 -14.14 -16.27 4.24
C LYS A 142 -13.12 -17.37 4.56
N GLU A 143 -12.65 -18.10 3.55
CA GLU A 143 -11.66 -19.17 3.71
C GLU A 143 -10.28 -18.68 4.18
N ALA A 144 -10.03 -17.38 4.09
CA ALA A 144 -8.80 -16.79 4.61
C ALA A 144 -8.76 -16.75 6.14
N ASP A 145 -9.90 -16.93 6.80
CA ASP A 145 -9.98 -17.13 8.26
C ASP A 145 -9.27 -16.01 9.04
N GLY A 146 -9.55 -14.76 8.66
CA GLY A 146 -8.97 -13.57 9.30
C GLY A 146 -7.46 -13.42 9.10
N LYS A 147 -6.87 -14.13 8.13
CA LYS A 147 -5.43 -14.09 7.83
C LYS A 147 -5.15 -13.40 6.51
N ASP A 148 -4.09 -12.61 6.48
CA ASP A 148 -3.51 -12.11 5.25
C ASP A 148 -1.98 -12.18 5.29
N LEU A 149 -1.37 -11.96 4.14
CA LEU A 149 0.08 -11.94 3.97
C LEU A 149 0.49 -10.51 3.66
N ARG A 150 1.47 -10.00 4.40
CA ARG A 150 2.18 -8.76 4.09
C ARG A 150 3.52 -9.12 3.46
N CYS A 151 3.67 -8.84 2.18
CA CYS A 151 4.94 -8.97 1.46
C CYS A 151 5.62 -7.61 1.34
N PHE A 152 6.86 -7.50 1.80
CA PHE A 152 7.64 -6.27 1.69
C PHE A 152 8.55 -6.37 0.47
N VAL A 153 8.32 -5.50 -0.50
CA VAL A 153 9.03 -5.44 -1.77
C VAL A 153 10.01 -4.28 -1.74
N ILE A 154 11.27 -4.55 -2.07
CA ILE A 154 12.31 -3.55 -2.33
C ILE A 154 12.94 -3.89 -3.67
N ASP A 155 12.95 -2.92 -4.58
CA ASP A 155 13.61 -3.01 -5.89
C ASP A 155 13.25 -4.30 -6.65
N GLY A 156 11.95 -4.57 -6.76
CA GLY A 156 11.43 -5.75 -7.47
C GLY A 156 11.66 -7.10 -6.78
N LYS A 157 12.06 -7.12 -5.51
CA LYS A 157 12.25 -8.36 -4.72
C LYS A 157 11.45 -8.34 -3.43
N VAL A 158 10.75 -9.43 -3.12
CA VAL A 158 10.18 -9.63 -1.78
C VAL A 158 11.30 -9.98 -0.81
N VAL A 159 11.67 -9.03 0.06
CA VAL A 159 12.76 -9.15 1.03
C VAL A 159 12.31 -9.77 2.35
N ALA A 160 11.04 -9.58 2.70
CA ALA A 160 10.41 -10.11 3.91
C ALA A 160 8.92 -10.36 3.68
N SER A 161 8.38 -11.32 4.42
CA SER A 161 6.96 -11.65 4.41
C SER A 161 6.50 -12.11 5.78
N ILE A 162 5.36 -11.59 6.22
CA ILE A 162 4.70 -12.01 7.45
C ILE A 162 3.25 -12.40 7.14
N GLN A 163 2.72 -13.35 7.89
CA GLN A 163 1.29 -13.56 7.97
C GLN A 163 0.78 -12.72 9.13
N ARG A 164 -0.28 -11.95 8.90
CA ARG A 164 -1.00 -11.30 9.97
C ARG A 164 -2.28 -12.07 10.24
N GLU A 165 -2.68 -12.14 11.50
CA GLU A 165 -3.90 -12.82 11.94
C GLU A 165 -4.71 -11.88 12.81
N ALA A 166 -6.00 -11.75 12.49
CA ALA A 166 -6.93 -10.92 13.24
C ALA A 166 -7.15 -11.44 14.67
N ALA A 167 -7.47 -10.53 15.59
CA ALA A 167 -7.86 -10.91 16.94
C ALA A 167 -9.22 -11.67 16.92
N PRO A 168 -9.53 -12.49 17.95
CA PRO A 168 -10.83 -13.14 18.04
C PRO A 168 -12.00 -12.14 17.93
N GLY A 169 -12.92 -12.40 17.00
CA GLY A 169 -14.07 -11.50 16.72
C GLY A 169 -13.77 -10.34 15.77
N GLU A 170 -12.55 -10.24 15.24
CA GLU A 170 -12.15 -9.26 14.23
C GLU A 170 -11.79 -9.98 12.91
N PHE A 171 -12.09 -9.38 11.76
CA PHE A 171 -11.73 -9.93 10.45
C PHE A 171 -10.51 -9.24 9.84
N ARG A 172 -10.16 -8.06 10.36
CA ARG A 172 -9.01 -7.27 9.91
C ARG A 172 -7.75 -7.70 10.66
N ALA A 173 -6.77 -8.19 9.92
CA ALA A 173 -5.50 -8.66 10.47
C ALA A 173 -4.49 -7.54 10.79
N ASN A 174 -4.92 -6.27 10.85
CA ASN A 174 -3.99 -5.16 11.06
C ASN A 174 -3.38 -5.21 12.47
N LEU A 175 -2.06 -5.10 12.57
CA LEU A 175 -1.32 -5.08 13.85
C LEU A 175 -1.80 -3.97 14.80
N HIS A 176 -2.11 -2.79 14.26
CA HIS A 176 -2.65 -1.68 15.04
C HIS A 176 -4.05 -1.93 15.61
N GLN A 177 -4.74 -3.00 15.20
CA GLN A 177 -6.06 -3.41 15.69
C GLN A 177 -5.97 -4.65 16.61
N GLY A 178 -4.78 -4.95 17.15
CA GLY A 178 -4.57 -6.08 18.04
C GLY A 178 -4.33 -7.42 17.33
N GLY A 179 -4.18 -7.40 16.00
CA GLY A 179 -3.75 -8.58 15.25
C GLY A 179 -2.32 -8.99 15.61
N THR A 180 -2.00 -10.27 15.38
CA THR A 180 -0.66 -10.82 15.58
C THR A 180 0.09 -10.94 14.24
N ALA A 181 1.42 -10.98 14.27
CA ALA A 181 2.23 -11.25 13.09
C ALA A 181 3.21 -12.39 13.35
N SER A 182 3.37 -13.26 12.34
CA SER A 182 4.35 -14.34 12.34
C SER A 182 5.07 -14.39 10.99
N VAL A 183 6.32 -14.87 10.99
CA VAL A 183 7.07 -15.07 9.74
C VAL A 183 6.37 -16.13 8.90
N VAL A 184 6.23 -15.87 7.59
CA VAL A 184 5.61 -16.83 6.67
C VAL A 184 6.46 -17.04 5.43
N LYS A 185 6.55 -18.30 4.99
CA LYS A 185 7.13 -18.65 3.70
C LYS A 185 6.05 -18.51 2.63
N ILE A 186 6.22 -17.52 1.75
CA ILE A 186 5.31 -17.31 0.62
C ILE A 186 5.62 -18.24 -0.56
N THR A 187 4.57 -18.59 -1.30
CA THR A 187 4.65 -19.43 -2.49
C THR A 187 5.24 -18.66 -3.69
N PRO A 188 5.67 -19.35 -4.76
CA PRO A 188 6.12 -18.68 -5.99
C PRO A 188 5.03 -17.79 -6.63
N SER A 189 3.76 -18.19 -6.57
CA SER A 189 2.65 -17.39 -7.10
C SER A 189 2.41 -16.12 -6.29
N GLU A 190 2.43 -16.20 -4.96
CA GLU A 190 2.34 -15.05 -4.05
C GLU A 190 3.48 -14.07 -4.27
N ARG A 191 4.72 -14.57 -4.39
CA ARG A 191 5.90 -13.73 -4.67
C ARG A 191 5.79 -13.02 -6.01
N ARG A 192 5.37 -13.73 -7.07
CA ARG A 192 5.17 -13.14 -8.40
C ARG A 192 4.09 -12.07 -8.37
N LEU A 193 2.98 -12.33 -7.68
CA LEU A 193 1.91 -11.34 -7.51
C LEU A 193 2.43 -10.08 -6.80
N ALA A 194 3.14 -10.24 -5.68
CA ALA A 194 3.69 -9.11 -4.92
C ALA A 194 4.63 -8.23 -5.76
N VAL A 195 5.59 -8.84 -6.44
CA VAL A 195 6.55 -8.11 -7.29
C VAL A 195 5.84 -7.44 -8.47
N LYS A 196 4.90 -8.14 -9.12
CA LYS A 196 4.15 -7.59 -10.26
C LYS A 196 3.29 -6.41 -9.83
N ALA A 197 2.60 -6.49 -8.69
CA ALA A 197 1.78 -5.41 -8.16
C ALA A 197 2.60 -4.15 -7.86
N ALA A 198 3.75 -4.30 -7.18
CA ALA A 198 4.66 -3.17 -6.94
C ALA A 198 5.15 -2.53 -8.25
N LYS A 199 5.51 -3.37 -9.24
CA LYS A 199 5.95 -2.90 -10.57
C LYS A 199 4.86 -2.16 -11.34
N VAL A 200 3.62 -2.63 -11.30
CA VAL A 200 2.47 -1.99 -11.98
C VAL A 200 2.25 -0.56 -11.50
N LEU A 201 2.48 -0.29 -10.21
CA LEU A 201 2.37 1.05 -9.63
C LEU A 201 3.68 1.84 -9.66
N GLY A 202 4.76 1.30 -10.23
CA GLY A 202 6.06 1.95 -10.25
C GLY A 202 6.70 2.14 -8.86
N LEU A 203 6.33 1.30 -7.88
CA LEU A 203 6.85 1.39 -6.51
C LEU A 203 8.15 0.61 -6.37
N MET A 204 9.21 1.30 -5.96
CA MET A 204 10.48 0.69 -5.58
C MET A 204 10.39 0.06 -4.19
N ILE A 205 9.66 0.70 -3.27
CA ILE A 205 9.44 0.21 -1.90
C ILE A 205 7.94 0.05 -1.69
N ALA A 206 7.47 -1.17 -1.44
CA ALA A 206 6.05 -1.43 -1.28
C ALA A 206 5.74 -2.46 -0.20
N GLY A 207 4.66 -2.24 0.54
CA GLY A 207 4.00 -3.31 1.29
C GLY A 207 2.83 -3.83 0.49
N VAL A 208 2.85 -5.10 0.10
CA VAL A 208 1.80 -5.72 -0.71
C VAL A 208 1.03 -6.71 0.14
N ASP A 209 -0.27 -6.48 0.25
CA ASP A 209 -1.15 -7.29 1.09
C ASP A 209 -1.91 -8.27 0.21
N ILE A 210 -1.81 -9.55 0.54
CA ILE A 210 -2.33 -10.67 -0.25
C ILE A 210 -3.20 -11.52 0.67
N ILE A 211 -4.33 -11.98 0.15
CA ILE A 211 -5.17 -12.97 0.81
C ILE A 211 -5.13 -14.28 0.04
N ARG A 212 -5.11 -15.41 0.75
CA ARG A 212 -5.20 -16.74 0.14
C ARG A 212 -6.66 -17.09 -0.04
N SER A 213 -7.08 -17.41 -1.26
CA SER A 213 -8.40 -17.97 -1.55
C SER A 213 -8.27 -19.36 -2.16
N LYS A 214 -9.41 -20.06 -2.29
CA LYS A 214 -9.46 -21.36 -2.98
C LYS A 214 -8.99 -21.30 -4.43
N ASN A 215 -9.10 -20.12 -5.06
CA ASN A 215 -8.75 -19.89 -6.46
C ASN A 215 -7.34 -19.29 -6.63
N GLY A 216 -6.53 -19.27 -5.57
CA GLY A 216 -5.17 -18.74 -5.56
C GLY A 216 -5.01 -17.43 -4.79
N PRO A 217 -3.82 -16.80 -4.84
CA PRO A 217 -3.60 -15.56 -4.12
C PRO A 217 -4.33 -14.39 -4.79
N LEU A 218 -5.00 -13.57 -3.98
CA LEU A 218 -5.69 -12.35 -4.40
C LEU A 218 -5.01 -11.14 -3.76
N LEU A 219 -4.83 -10.08 -4.53
CA LEU A 219 -4.29 -8.83 -4.04
C LEU A 219 -5.36 -8.05 -3.26
N LEU A 220 -5.06 -7.64 -2.02
CA LEU A 220 -5.92 -6.77 -1.21
C LEU A 220 -5.58 -5.29 -1.39
N GLU A 221 -4.31 -4.93 -1.20
CA GLU A 221 -3.82 -3.55 -1.29
C GLU A 221 -2.32 -3.47 -1.54
N VAL A 222 -1.87 -2.32 -2.05
CA VAL A 222 -0.43 -2.00 -2.19
C VAL A 222 -0.15 -0.66 -1.52
N ASN A 223 0.76 -0.66 -0.55
CA ASN A 223 1.13 0.48 0.26
C ASN A 223 2.49 1.07 -0.17
N SER A 224 2.50 2.34 -0.55
CA SER A 224 3.71 3.09 -0.94
C SER A 224 4.57 3.59 0.23
N SER A 225 4.06 3.55 1.46
CA SER A 225 4.81 3.92 2.67
C SER A 225 4.53 2.89 3.78
N PRO A 226 4.99 1.64 3.59
CA PRO A 226 4.72 0.56 4.54
C PRO A 226 5.44 0.80 5.87
N GLY A 227 4.81 0.47 7.00
CA GLY A 227 5.47 0.44 8.30
C GLY A 227 6.57 -0.62 8.37
N LEU A 228 7.62 -0.35 9.14
CA LEU A 228 8.79 -1.23 9.30
C LEU A 228 8.73 -2.03 10.61
N GLU A 229 8.34 -1.38 11.70
CA GLU A 229 8.36 -1.94 13.07
C GLU A 229 7.78 -3.36 13.15
N GLY A 230 6.55 -3.57 12.68
CA GLY A 230 5.91 -4.88 12.78
C GLY A 230 6.57 -5.99 11.96
N ILE A 231 7.15 -5.65 10.80
CA ILE A 231 7.81 -6.66 9.95
C ILE A 231 9.25 -6.93 10.39
N GLU A 232 9.97 -5.91 10.86
CA GLU A 232 11.32 -6.07 11.40
C GLU A 232 11.27 -6.84 12.72
N ALA A 233 10.34 -6.51 13.62
CA ALA A 233 10.14 -7.24 14.88
C ALA A 233 9.82 -8.73 14.64
N ALA A 234 8.95 -9.03 13.68
CA ALA A 234 8.58 -10.41 13.38
C ALA A 234 9.70 -11.19 12.67
N THR A 235 10.47 -10.56 11.77
CA THR A 235 11.44 -11.26 10.91
C THR A 235 12.89 -11.16 11.37
N GLY A 236 13.22 -10.24 12.27
CA GLY A 236 14.59 -9.93 12.70
C GLY A 236 15.47 -9.34 11.60
N LYS A 237 14.89 -8.92 10.46
CA LYS A 237 15.64 -8.35 9.32
C LYS A 237 15.75 -6.84 9.44
N ASP A 238 16.91 -6.31 9.04
CA ASP A 238 17.13 -4.87 8.84
C ASP A 238 16.54 -4.43 7.49
N ILE A 239 15.25 -4.11 7.47
CA ILE A 239 14.54 -3.70 6.26
C ILE A 239 14.91 -2.26 5.92
N ALA A 240 15.08 -1.39 6.92
CA ALA A 240 15.58 -0.03 6.72
C ALA A 240 16.93 -0.02 5.98
N GLY A 241 17.90 -0.82 6.44
CA GLY A 241 19.21 -0.95 5.79
C GLY A 241 19.11 -1.52 4.37
N MET A 242 18.22 -2.48 4.12
CA MET A 242 17.96 -2.97 2.76
C MET A 242 17.37 -1.89 1.84
N MET A 243 16.53 -0.98 2.37
CA MET A 243 16.02 0.16 1.61
C MET A 243 17.17 1.10 1.22
N ILE A 244 18.05 1.44 2.18
CA ILE A 244 19.23 2.29 1.93
C ILE A 244 20.14 1.65 0.90
N ALA A 245 20.50 0.38 1.05
CA ALA A 245 21.37 -0.33 0.11
C ALA A 245 20.79 -0.36 -1.32
N ALA A 246 19.47 -0.44 -1.47
CA ALA A 246 18.82 -0.37 -2.78
C ALA A 246 18.89 1.03 -3.40
N ILE A 247 18.80 2.09 -2.59
CA ILE A 247 18.93 3.48 -3.03
C ILE A 247 20.36 3.77 -3.44
N GLU A 248 21.34 3.43 -2.59
CA GLU A 248 22.78 3.57 -2.86
C GLU A 248 23.15 2.88 -4.18
N LYS A 249 22.68 1.65 -4.40
CA LYS A 249 22.89 0.92 -5.64
C LYS A 249 22.33 1.65 -6.85
N LYS A 250 21.15 2.26 -6.73
CA LYS A 250 20.48 2.98 -7.82
C LYS A 250 21.17 4.30 -8.17
N LEU A 251 21.83 4.92 -7.19
CA LEU A 251 22.68 6.10 -7.38
C LEU A 251 24.11 5.73 -7.81
N GLU A 252 24.41 4.45 -8.00
CA GLU A 252 25.77 3.94 -8.23
C GLU A 252 26.77 4.39 -7.14
N TRP A 253 26.25 4.65 -5.93
CA TRP A 253 27.05 5.14 -4.83
C TRP A 253 28.04 4.08 -4.37
N LYS A 254 29.31 4.46 -4.30
CA LYS A 254 30.38 3.60 -3.81
C LYS A 254 30.67 3.99 -2.37
N ARG A 255 30.31 3.11 -1.44
CA ARG A 255 30.69 3.27 -0.04
C ARG A 255 32.21 3.32 0.06
N GLU A 256 32.74 4.44 0.54
CA GLU A 256 34.15 4.52 0.90
C GLU A 256 34.40 3.51 2.02
N LEU A 257 35.07 2.41 1.70
CA LEU A 257 35.57 1.50 2.72
C LEU A 257 36.57 2.28 3.56
N SER A 258 36.37 2.35 4.87
CA SER A 258 37.29 2.98 5.82
C SER A 258 38.64 2.25 5.81
N GLY A 259 39.47 2.60 4.83
CA GLY A 259 40.70 1.91 4.45
C GLY A 259 41.80 2.90 4.09
N LYS A 260 41.85 4.05 4.77
CA LYS A 260 43.10 4.81 4.94
C LYS A 260 43.30 5.01 6.44
N ARG A 261 43.89 4.01 7.10
CA ARG A 261 44.72 4.30 8.26
C ARG A 261 45.80 5.25 7.75
N HIS A 262 45.69 6.53 8.08
CA HIS A 262 46.83 7.41 8.01
C HIS A 262 47.95 6.73 8.81
N LYS A 263 49.02 6.34 8.11
CA LYS A 263 50.30 6.02 8.73
C LYS A 263 50.93 7.30 9.23
#